data_AF-A0A7S2P2S1-F1
#
_entry.id   AF-A0A7S2P2S1-F1
#
_cell.length_a   1.000
_cell.length_b   1.000
_cell.length_c   1.000
_cell.angle_alpha   90.00
_cell.angle_beta   90.00
_cell.angle_gamma   90.00
#
_symmetry.space_group_name_H-M   'P 1'
#
loop_
_entity.id
_entity.type
_entity.pdbx_description
1 polymer ?
#
loop_
_entity_poly.entity_id
_entity_poly.type
_entity_poly.pdbx_seq_one_letter_code
_entity_poly.pdbx_strand_id
1 'polypeptide(L)'
;SDGKDRGLFASRDIKEGEVVHDGTKSDVVFPDALAWRRFVFALPRKAACDTTEWSWTQRLENDGPMKLLTAINISVLMNMGLNPAQINAVPKSSTSSLFYATKDIKKG
;
A
#
# COMPACT_ATOMS: atom_id res chain seq x y z
N SER A 1 -14.01 -2.87 -11.25
CA SER A 1 -12.84 -3.65 -11.70
C SER A 1 -13.33 -5.04 -12.09
N ASP A 2 -12.68 -5.70 -13.05
CA ASP A 2 -13.08 -7.06 -13.50
C ASP A 2 -12.97 -8.04 -12.32
N GLY A 3 -14.09 -8.26 -11.62
CA GLY A 3 -14.18 -9.18 -10.48
C GLY A 3 -13.53 -8.72 -9.17
N LYS A 4 -13.01 -7.49 -9.06
CA LYS A 4 -12.36 -6.96 -7.83
C LYS A 4 -13.13 -5.82 -7.14
N ASP A 5 -14.42 -5.67 -7.46
CA ASP A 5 -15.30 -4.62 -6.95
C ASP A 5 -14.73 -3.19 -7.15
N ARG A 6 -14.10 -2.62 -6.10
CA ARG A 6 -13.51 -1.27 -6.08
C ARG A 6 -12.06 -1.27 -6.54
N GLY A 7 -11.58 -0.12 -7.00
CA GLY A 7 -10.20 0.04 -7.45
C GLY A 7 -9.81 1.49 -7.65
N LEU A 8 -8.50 1.76 -7.62
CA LEU A 8 -7.97 3.03 -8.09
C LEU A 8 -7.83 3.06 -9.61
N PHE A 9 -8.18 4.21 -10.16
CA PHE A 9 -8.21 4.52 -11.59
C PHE A 9 -7.46 5.84 -11.80
N ALA A 10 -6.69 5.92 -12.87
CA ALA A 10 -5.84 7.07 -13.13
C ALA A 10 -6.71 8.25 -13.61
N SER A 11 -6.61 9.40 -12.93
CA SER A 11 -7.36 10.61 -13.32
C SER A 11 -6.80 11.30 -14.57
N ARG A 12 -5.58 10.94 -14.96
CA ARG A 12 -4.83 11.40 -16.14
C ARG A 12 -3.95 10.27 -16.68
N ASP A 13 -3.40 10.46 -17.87
CA ASP A 13 -2.29 9.63 -18.35
C ASP A 13 -1.07 9.82 -17.41
N ILE A 14 -0.41 8.71 -17.04
CA ILE A 14 0.78 8.65 -16.19
C ILE A 14 1.88 7.95 -17.00
N LYS A 15 3.06 8.56 -17.08
CA LYS A 15 4.20 7.96 -17.80
C LYS A 15 4.94 6.93 -16.97
N GLU A 16 5.56 5.98 -17.65
CA GLU A 16 6.52 5.07 -17.02
C GLU A 16 7.54 5.84 -16.17
N GLY A 17 7.79 5.37 -14.95
CA GLY A 17 8.68 6.01 -13.99
C GLY A 17 8.09 7.19 -13.21
N GLU A 18 6.86 7.62 -13.48
CA GLU A 18 6.16 8.60 -12.63
C GLU A 18 5.69 8.00 -11.30
N VAL A 19 5.57 8.86 -10.27
CA VAL A 19 5.05 8.48 -8.95
C VAL A 19 3.54 8.21 -9.03
N VAL A 20 3.11 7.07 -8.50
CA VAL A 20 1.70 6.64 -8.44
C VAL A 20 1.13 6.72 -7.01
N HIS A 21 1.94 6.41 -6.01
CA HIS A 21 1.57 6.51 -4.59
C HIS A 21 2.75 7.09 -3.80
N ASP A 22 2.45 8.00 -2.87
CA ASP A 22 3.38 8.81 -2.10
C ASP A 22 4.06 8.09 -0.91
N GLY A 23 3.69 6.82 -0.69
CA GLY A 23 4.29 5.94 0.30
C GLY A 23 3.99 6.33 1.74
N THR A 24 5.01 6.24 2.60
CA THR A 24 4.84 6.30 4.06
C THR A 24 4.39 7.66 4.60
N LYS A 25 4.19 8.68 3.75
CA LYS A 25 3.55 9.94 4.17
C LYS A 25 2.15 9.71 4.74
N SER A 26 1.45 8.71 4.21
CA SER A 26 0.05 8.43 4.53
C SER A 26 -0.14 7.07 5.22
N ASP A 27 0.94 6.35 5.51
CA ASP A 27 0.92 5.08 6.23
C ASP A 27 1.27 5.29 7.70
N VAL A 28 0.70 4.44 8.56
CA VAL A 28 1.04 4.43 9.99
C VAL A 28 2.20 3.48 10.21
N VAL A 29 3.30 3.98 10.77
CA VAL A 29 4.44 3.18 11.23
C VAL A 29 4.32 2.97 12.73
N PHE A 30 4.16 1.73 13.17
CA PHE A 30 4.07 1.41 14.58
C PHE A 30 5.47 1.29 15.21
N PRO A 31 5.65 1.77 16.46
CA PRO A 31 6.94 1.66 17.15
C PRO A 31 7.31 0.20 17.45
N ASP A 32 6.31 -0.63 17.77
CA ASP A 32 6.44 -2.06 18.05
C ASP A 32 5.11 -2.82 17.82
N ALA A 33 5.16 -4.15 17.98
CA ALA A 33 3.99 -5.01 17.81
C ALA A 33 2.91 -4.83 18.91
N LEU A 34 3.30 -4.39 20.11
CA LEU A 34 2.35 -4.17 21.18
C LEU A 34 1.52 -2.91 20.93
N ALA A 35 2.12 -1.86 20.36
CA ALA A 35 1.42 -0.65 19.93
C ALA A 35 0.39 -0.95 18.84
N TRP A 36 0.77 -1.72 17.82
CA TRP A 36 -0.17 -2.18 16.78
C TRP A 36 -1.31 -3.00 17.39
N ARG A 37 -0.98 -3.95 18.28
CA ARG A 37 -1.99 -4.78 18.97
C ARG A 37 -2.98 -3.93 19.77
N ARG A 38 -2.49 -2.96 20.54
CA ARG A 38 -3.34 -2.01 21.30
C ARG A 38 -4.25 -1.21 20.38
N PHE A 39 -3.73 -0.75 19.23
CA PHE A 39 -4.52 -0.04 18.23
C PHE A 39 -5.65 -0.92 17.68
N VAL A 40 -5.35 -2.13 17.19
CA VAL A 40 -6.36 -3.03 16.62
C VAL A 40 -7.44 -3.40 17.65
N PHE A 41 -7.06 -3.68 18.90
CA PHE A 41 -8.03 -4.02 19.95
C PHE A 41 -8.87 -2.84 20.45
N ALA A 42 -8.46 -1.60 20.17
CA ALA A 42 -9.26 -0.41 20.46
C ALA A 42 -10.35 -0.15 19.40
N LEU A 43 -10.30 -0.81 18.24
CA LEU A 43 -11.24 -0.61 17.14
C LEU A 43 -12.51 -1.48 17.29
N PRO A 44 -13.66 -1.01 16.77
CA PRO A 44 -14.81 -1.89 16.56
C PRO A 44 -14.44 -3.09 15.69
N ARG A 45 -15.04 -4.26 15.94
CA ARG A 45 -14.67 -5.53 15.29
C ARG A 45 -14.53 -5.45 13.77
N LYS A 46 -15.45 -4.76 13.07
CA LYS A 46 -15.37 -4.59 11.61
C LYS A 46 -14.11 -3.82 11.18
N ALA A 47 -13.86 -2.67 11.80
CA ALA A 47 -12.68 -1.86 11.52
C ALA A 47 -11.37 -2.56 11.92
N ALA A 48 -11.39 -3.38 12.97
CA ALA A 48 -10.26 -4.22 13.35
C ALA A 48 -9.91 -5.21 12.23
N CYS A 49 -10.90 -5.91 11.66
CA CYS A 49 -10.69 -6.81 10.53
C CYS A 49 -10.11 -6.06 9.31
N ASP A 50 -10.70 -4.93 8.93
CA ASP A 50 -10.22 -4.12 7.81
C ASP A 50 -8.77 -3.66 8.04
N THR A 51 -8.47 -3.17 9.25
CA THR A 51 -7.12 -2.73 9.63
C THR A 51 -6.09 -3.85 9.53
N THR A 52 -6.46 -5.06 9.95
CA THR A 52 -5.54 -6.21 9.89
C THR A 52 -5.22 -6.63 8.46
N GLU A 53 -6.16 -6.48 7.53
CA GLU A 53 -5.97 -6.80 6.11
C GLU A 53 -4.95 -5.86 5.43
N TRP A 54 -4.98 -4.57 5.82
CA TRP A 54 -4.10 -3.54 5.28
C TRP A 54 -2.84 -3.29 6.12
N SER A 55 -2.50 -4.24 7.00
CA SER A 55 -1.27 -4.21 7.80
C SER A 55 -0.21 -5.15 7.24
N TRP A 56 1.05 -4.72 7.22
CA TRP A 56 2.18 -5.54 6.77
C TRP A 56 3.44 -5.27 7.59
N THR A 57 4.46 -6.10 7.38
CA THR A 57 5.79 -5.89 7.96
C THR A 57 6.79 -5.52 6.87
N GLN A 58 7.60 -4.50 7.09
CA GLN A 58 8.62 -4.05 6.14
C GLN A 58 9.81 -3.39 6.87
N ARG A 59 11.01 -3.46 6.30
CA ARG A 59 12.15 -2.63 6.74
C ARG A 59 12.07 -1.29 6.02
N LEU A 60 12.31 -0.16 6.70
CA LEU A 60 12.26 1.17 6.08
C LEU A 60 13.62 1.64 5.54
N GLU A 61 14.66 0.87 5.82
CA GLU A 61 16.04 1.10 5.40
C GLU A 61 16.77 -0.24 5.29
N ASN A 62 17.87 -0.27 4.53
CA ASN A 62 18.66 -1.49 4.36
C ASN A 62 19.23 -1.93 5.71
N ASP A 63 19.08 -3.21 6.04
CA ASP A 63 19.49 -3.83 7.31
C ASP A 63 18.83 -3.26 8.59
N GLY A 64 17.97 -2.25 8.47
CA GLY A 64 17.21 -1.68 9.59
C GLY A 64 16.16 -2.64 10.13
N PRO A 65 15.62 -2.40 11.34
CA PRO A 65 14.67 -3.31 11.97
C PRO A 65 13.38 -3.48 11.14
N MET A 66 12.76 -4.66 11.23
CA MET A 66 11.40 -4.86 10.72
C MET A 66 10.44 -3.96 11.49
N LYS A 67 9.57 -3.25 10.77
CA LYS A 67 8.48 -2.44 11.32
C LYS A 67 7.14 -3.04 10.94
N LEU A 68 6.13 -2.76 11.75
CA LEU A 68 4.72 -2.99 11.41
C LEU A 68 4.15 -1.70 10.85
N LEU A 69 3.48 -1.81 9.71
CA LEU A 69 2.86 -0.71 9.01
C LEU A 69 1.39 -1.01 8.75
N THR A 70 0.59 0.04 8.63
CA THR A 70 -0.80 -0.06 8.18
C THR A 70 -1.11 1.06 7.20
N ALA A 71 -1.72 0.72 6.06
CA ALA A 71 -2.24 1.69 5.12
C ALA A 71 -3.62 2.15 5.61
N ILE A 72 -3.74 3.43 5.94
CA ILE A 72 -5.02 4.08 6.32
C ILE A 72 -5.30 5.23 5.34
N ASN A 73 -4.98 5.00 4.07
CA ASN A 73 -5.15 5.97 2.99
C ASN A 73 -5.72 5.28 1.76
N ILE A 74 -5.88 6.03 0.66
CA ILE A 74 -6.56 5.52 -0.54
C ILE A 74 -5.82 4.34 -1.22
N SER A 75 -4.55 4.08 -0.87
CA SER A 75 -3.77 2.94 -1.38
C SER A 75 -4.40 1.59 -1.04
N VAL A 76 -5.28 1.49 -0.05
CA VAL A 76 -6.08 0.28 0.24
C VAL A 76 -7.01 -0.12 -0.91
N LEU A 77 -7.22 0.75 -1.89
CA LEU A 77 -7.97 0.45 -3.11
C LEU A 77 -7.07 0.04 -4.29
N MET A 78 -5.74 -0.04 -4.10
CA MET A 78 -4.82 -0.58 -5.10
C MET A 78 -4.95 -2.10 -5.15
N ASN A 79 -5.44 -2.61 -6.27
CA ASN A 79 -5.58 -4.03 -6.49
C ASN A 79 -4.23 -4.67 -6.85
N MET A 80 -3.99 -5.88 -6.33
CA MET A 80 -2.84 -6.70 -6.72
C MET A 80 -2.97 -7.20 -8.18
N GLY A 81 -1.90 -7.17 -8.96
CA GLY A 81 -1.85 -7.85 -10.26
C GLY A 81 -1.68 -9.36 -10.09
N LEU A 82 -2.43 -10.18 -10.84
CA LEU A 82 -2.33 -11.64 -10.77
C LEU A 82 -1.16 -12.21 -11.59
N ASN A 83 -0.61 -11.39 -12.49
CA ASN A 83 0.53 -11.73 -13.33
C ASN A 83 1.35 -10.48 -13.67
N PRO A 84 2.61 -10.63 -14.14
CA PRO A 84 3.48 -9.50 -14.44
C PRO A 84 2.89 -8.49 -15.44
N ALA A 85 2.08 -8.94 -16.40
CA ALA A 85 1.47 -8.06 -17.39
C ALA A 85 0.39 -7.14 -16.79
N GLN A 86 -0.20 -7.49 -15.64
CA GLN A 86 -1.19 -6.66 -14.94
C GLN A 86 -0.56 -5.65 -13.97
N ILE A 87 0.69 -5.89 -13.53
CA ILE A 87 1.37 -5.02 -12.58
C ILE A 87 1.83 -3.75 -13.32
N ASN A 88 1.28 -2.61 -12.92
CA ASN A 88 1.58 -1.30 -13.50
C ASN A 88 2.17 -0.30 -12.48
N ALA A 89 2.21 -0.65 -11.19
CA ALA A 89 2.82 0.17 -10.14
C ALA A 89 3.52 -0.73 -9.11
N VAL A 90 4.77 -0.41 -8.76
CA VAL A 90 5.57 -1.15 -7.77
C VAL A 90 6.40 -0.19 -6.91
N PRO A 91 6.77 -0.56 -5.68
CA PRO A 91 7.69 0.23 -4.88
C PRO A 91 9.09 0.27 -5.52
N LYS A 92 9.82 1.37 -5.30
CA LYS A 92 11.19 1.53 -5.82
C LYS A 92 12.19 0.49 -5.29
N SER A 93 11.95 -0.02 -4.10
CA SER A 93 12.77 -1.03 -3.42
C SER A 93 11.93 -1.77 -2.39
N SER A 94 12.45 -2.87 -1.84
CA SER A 94 11.84 -3.57 -0.70
C SER A 94 11.73 -2.72 0.57
N THR A 95 12.45 -1.60 0.64
CA THR A 95 12.47 -0.66 1.77
C THR A 95 11.62 0.59 1.55
N SER A 96 11.04 0.74 0.36
CA SER A 96 10.24 1.88 0.00
C SER A 96 8.77 1.51 -0.06
N SER A 97 7.91 2.46 0.32
CA SER A 97 6.46 2.40 0.05
C SER A 97 6.07 3.40 -1.04
N LEU A 98 7.04 4.05 -1.69
CA LEU A 98 6.82 4.99 -2.80
C LEU A 98 6.68 4.19 -4.11
N PHE A 99 5.48 4.17 -4.69
CA PHE A 99 5.20 3.37 -5.89
C PHE A 99 5.40 4.20 -7.15
N TYR A 100 5.95 3.55 -8.16
CA TYR A 100 6.22 4.12 -9.46
C TYR A 100 5.55 3.30 -10.55
N ALA A 101 5.12 3.98 -11.60
CA ALA A 101 4.56 3.34 -12.78
C ALA A 101 5.63 2.48 -13.48
N THR A 102 5.34 1.21 -13.73
CA THR A 102 6.25 0.29 -14.47
C THR A 102 6.09 0.36 -15.98
N LYS A 103 5.10 1.13 -16.44
CA LYS A 103 4.74 1.38 -17.84
C LYS A 103 3.79 2.57 -17.90
N ASP A 104 3.55 3.10 -19.09
CA ASP A 104 2.49 4.09 -19.30
C ASP A 104 1.13 3.57 -18.83
N ILE A 105 0.43 4.36 -18.00
CA ILE A 105 -0.93 4.09 -17.51
C ILE A 105 -1.85 5.13 -18.13
N LYS A 106 -2.90 4.66 -18.81
CA LYS A 106 -3.91 5.54 -19.41
C LYS A 106 -4.91 6.01 -18.37
N LYS A 107 -5.45 7.21 -18.58
CA LYS A 107 -6.61 7.69 -17.83
C LYS A 107 -7.76 6.69 -17.90
N GLY A 108 -8.43 6.48 -16.77
CA GLY A 108 -9.48 5.47 -16.58
C GLY A 108 -8.94 4.32 -15.77
#